data_AF-A0A6J7UW24-F1
#
_entry.id   AF-A0A6J7UW24-F1
#
_cell.length_a   1.000
_cell.length_b   1.000
_cell.length_c   1.000
_cell.angle_alpha   90.00
_cell.angle_beta   90.00
_cell.angle_gamma   90.00
#
_symmetry.space_group_name_H-M   'P 1'
#
loop_
_entity.id
_entity.type
_entity.pdbx_description
1 polymer ?
#
loop_
_entity_poly.entity_id
_entity_poly.type
_entity_poly.pdbx_seq_one_letter_code
_entity_poly.pdbx_strand_id
1 'polypeptide(L)'
;MDLDSGQLVPHWAEMDLRAENDIDRALILRPATSLIETHRFAVALRNIKGTDGQTLPAPIGFRVLRDNNPTSNPVIEERRNEFEAIFAEEAAVGINRADLYLTWYFTVASADTLAGRMLSMRDDAFGQLNGQSPTFAVTGTRTTDLQKGIAKVVTGTFEVPLYLDNGGAPGSRMTYSPLNGDPVSDATYTAEFTCTVPEAAVANGEAVPVVYGHGLLGSSEEAASTSVQRTAAANNSLYCATSWIGLAAEDIGFASQALSDINLFPSIPDRLQQSMLNTLYLGRLMIHLDGLGNAPEFQSSSGANMINTDSAYFDGNSEGGIMGGAVTAVAQDWTNAVLGVTGMNYSTLLQRSVDFDRFASILREAYPNALDQQLAFGLIQMLWDRGETSGYVQHLTDRAYERTPAHAVILDVAFGDHQVAPITAQNIARTLKMPIYKPTLSATSAPLGVQPFWFWNLPGIRKFPYEGSALVFWDSGTMAPPSGNITPIMSERWIAECSGENAGNADSALCADPHEDPRRQPAVMKQKLAFFQPKGKVTNVCAEQACVSTPSDELGY
;
A
#
# COMPACT_ATOMS: atom_id res chain seq x y z
N MET A 1 9.30 -8.86 -21.22
CA MET A 1 8.58 -10.15 -21.41
C MET A 1 8.91 -11.05 -20.26
N ASP A 2 7.98 -11.91 -19.89
CA ASP A 2 8.20 -13.04 -18.99
C ASP A 2 8.86 -14.18 -19.79
N LEU A 3 10.06 -14.56 -19.41
CA LEU A 3 10.85 -15.58 -20.11
C LEU A 3 10.36 -17.00 -19.79
N ASP A 4 9.66 -17.18 -18.67
CA ASP A 4 9.20 -18.51 -18.24
C ASP A 4 7.79 -18.82 -18.78
N SER A 5 6.94 -17.80 -18.97
CA SER A 5 5.63 -17.97 -19.62
C SER A 5 5.61 -17.60 -21.12
N GLY A 6 6.65 -16.91 -21.62
CA GLY A 6 6.71 -16.40 -22.99
C GLY A 6 5.71 -15.28 -23.28
N GLN A 7 5.15 -14.64 -22.25
CA GLN A 7 4.16 -13.57 -22.41
C GLN A 7 4.79 -12.17 -22.38
N LEU A 8 4.23 -11.23 -23.14
CA LEU A 8 4.58 -9.82 -23.01
C LEU A 8 3.96 -9.23 -21.74
N VAL A 9 4.71 -8.37 -21.07
CA VAL A 9 4.27 -7.72 -19.82
C VAL A 9 3.75 -6.32 -20.14
N PRO A 10 2.51 -5.99 -19.75
CA PRO A 10 2.01 -4.63 -19.88
C PRO A 10 2.82 -3.69 -18.98
N HIS A 11 3.26 -2.58 -19.53
CA HIS A 11 4.06 -1.58 -18.82
C HIS A 11 3.82 -0.20 -19.44
N TRP A 12 4.23 0.83 -18.73
CA TRP A 12 4.39 2.16 -19.31
C TRP A 12 5.82 2.64 -19.13
N ALA A 13 6.20 3.61 -19.93
CA ALA A 13 7.47 4.29 -19.87
C ALA A 13 7.22 5.76 -19.58
N GLU A 14 8.06 6.36 -18.75
CA GLU A 14 7.99 7.78 -18.44
C GLU A 14 9.39 8.36 -18.27
N MET A 15 9.56 9.62 -18.65
CA MET A 15 10.77 10.36 -18.33
C MET A 15 10.66 10.92 -16.92
N ASP A 16 11.78 10.95 -16.19
CA ASP A 16 11.85 11.60 -14.90
C ASP A 16 11.62 13.11 -15.04
N LEU A 17 10.47 13.59 -14.59
CA LEU A 17 10.11 15.00 -14.62
C LEU A 17 10.67 15.78 -13.43
N ARG A 18 11.33 15.12 -12.47
CA ARG A 18 12.05 15.76 -11.35
C ARG A 18 13.46 16.21 -11.73
N ALA A 19 14.01 15.72 -12.86
CA ALA A 19 15.32 16.14 -13.35
C ALA A 19 15.28 17.50 -14.06
N GLU A 20 16.15 18.42 -13.64
CA GLU A 20 16.29 19.76 -14.24
C GLU A 20 17.06 19.76 -15.57
N ASN A 21 17.90 18.75 -15.79
CA ASN A 21 18.74 18.62 -16.98
C ASN A 21 18.58 17.23 -17.61
N ASP A 22 18.91 17.10 -18.90
CA ASP A 22 18.70 15.84 -19.63
C ASP A 22 19.78 14.78 -19.37
N ILE A 23 20.96 15.15 -18.86
CA ILE A 23 22.03 14.18 -18.56
C ILE A 23 21.69 13.33 -17.32
N ASP A 24 20.94 13.90 -16.38
CA ASP A 24 20.48 13.23 -15.15
C ASP A 24 19.03 12.70 -15.28
N ARG A 25 18.41 12.82 -16.47
CA ARG A 25 17.01 12.43 -16.69
C ARG A 25 16.89 10.94 -16.99
N ALA A 26 16.35 10.17 -16.05
CA ALA A 26 16.10 8.75 -16.24
C ALA A 26 14.88 8.48 -17.15
N LEU A 27 14.96 7.41 -17.95
CA LEU A 27 13.80 6.71 -18.49
C LEU A 27 13.37 5.64 -17.48
N ILE A 28 12.15 5.72 -16.99
CA ILE A 28 11.60 4.81 -15.99
C ILE A 28 10.59 3.88 -16.68
N LEU A 29 10.76 2.57 -16.51
CA LEU A 29 9.83 1.56 -16.99
C LEU A 29 9.07 0.98 -15.81
N ARG A 30 7.74 1.00 -15.87
CA ARG A 30 6.89 0.53 -14.77
C ARG A 30 5.94 -0.57 -15.25
N PRO A 31 6.04 -1.79 -14.70
CA PRO A 31 5.05 -2.82 -14.95
C PRO A 31 3.65 -2.36 -14.51
N ALA A 32 2.62 -2.67 -15.30
CA ALA A 32 1.22 -2.38 -14.97
C ALA A 32 0.62 -3.37 -13.96
N THR A 33 1.35 -4.44 -13.66
CA THR A 33 1.06 -5.49 -12.66
C THR A 33 2.35 -5.85 -11.95
N SER A 34 2.29 -6.35 -10.72
CA SER A 34 3.45 -6.98 -10.08
C SER A 34 3.96 -8.13 -10.92
N LEU A 35 5.28 -8.24 -11.01
CA LEU A 35 5.94 -9.31 -11.75
C LEU A 35 5.84 -10.61 -10.94
N ILE A 36 5.60 -11.73 -11.62
CA ILE A 36 5.40 -13.03 -10.97
C ILE A 36 6.68 -13.42 -10.22
N GLU A 37 6.52 -13.87 -8.97
CA GLU A 37 7.64 -14.32 -8.14
C GLU A 37 8.41 -15.46 -8.80
N THR A 38 9.73 -15.51 -8.58
CA THR A 38 10.67 -16.50 -9.15
C THR A 38 10.82 -16.50 -10.66
N HIS A 39 9.94 -15.82 -11.40
CA HIS A 39 10.02 -15.75 -12.85
C HIS A 39 11.20 -14.88 -13.30
N ARG A 40 11.77 -15.22 -14.46
CA ARG A 40 12.75 -14.42 -15.18
C ARG A 40 12.05 -13.50 -16.16
N PHE A 41 12.51 -12.24 -16.23
CA PHE A 41 11.97 -11.25 -17.15
C PHE A 41 13.10 -10.62 -17.96
N ALA A 42 12.88 -10.45 -19.26
CA ALA A 42 13.72 -9.64 -20.14
C ALA A 42 13.07 -8.31 -20.47
N VAL A 43 13.87 -7.26 -20.55
CA VAL A 43 13.48 -5.91 -20.98
C VAL A 43 14.21 -5.59 -22.28
N ALA A 44 13.44 -5.41 -23.35
CA ALA A 44 13.96 -5.12 -24.68
C ALA A 44 13.65 -3.67 -25.08
N LEU A 45 14.67 -2.83 -25.16
CA LEU A 45 14.59 -1.49 -25.75
C LEU A 45 14.88 -1.59 -27.25
N ARG A 46 13.98 -1.07 -28.08
CA ARG A 46 14.05 -1.18 -29.55
C ARG A 46 13.87 0.16 -30.22
N ASN A 47 14.56 0.37 -31.33
CA ASN A 47 14.35 1.52 -32.22
C ASN A 47 14.28 2.87 -31.46
N ILE A 48 15.09 3.02 -30.42
CA ILE A 48 15.11 4.24 -29.59
C ILE A 48 15.53 5.40 -30.48
N LYS A 49 14.80 6.51 -30.40
CA LYS A 49 15.08 7.71 -31.19
C LYS A 49 15.65 8.82 -30.33
N GLY A 50 16.61 9.56 -30.89
CA GLY A 50 17.12 10.79 -30.33
C GLY A 50 16.15 11.96 -30.51
N THR A 51 16.53 13.11 -29.97
CA THR A 51 15.77 14.37 -30.08
C THR A 51 15.68 14.89 -31.52
N ASP A 52 16.61 14.48 -32.38
CA ASP A 52 16.62 14.75 -33.83
C ASP A 52 15.72 13.78 -34.64
N GLY A 53 15.06 12.85 -33.96
CA GLY A 53 14.21 11.81 -34.56
C GLY A 53 14.99 10.65 -35.21
N GLN A 54 16.33 10.67 -35.16
CA GLN A 54 17.16 9.60 -35.70
C GLN A 54 17.21 8.43 -34.73
N THR A 55 17.36 7.21 -35.27
CA THR A 55 17.52 6.02 -34.43
C THR A 55 18.90 6.03 -33.78
N LEU A 56 18.94 5.88 -32.46
CA LEU A 56 20.20 5.78 -31.73
C LEU A 56 20.86 4.42 -32.00
N PRO A 57 22.17 4.39 -32.27
CA PRO A 57 22.87 3.12 -32.39
C PRO A 57 22.94 2.45 -31.02
N ALA A 58 22.78 1.13 -31.00
CA ALA A 58 23.02 0.32 -29.81
C ALA A 58 24.41 0.61 -29.20
N PRO A 59 24.54 0.72 -27.86
CA PRO A 59 25.82 0.91 -27.20
C PRO A 59 26.82 -0.17 -27.60
N ILE A 60 28.09 0.20 -27.85
CA ILE A 60 29.09 -0.70 -28.45
C ILE A 60 29.22 -2.03 -27.68
N GLY A 61 29.20 -1.99 -26.34
CA GLY A 61 29.32 -3.18 -25.50
C GLY A 61 28.17 -4.17 -25.66
N PHE A 62 26.95 -3.68 -25.92
CA PHE A 62 25.81 -4.54 -26.24
C PHE A 62 25.79 -4.92 -27.71
N ARG A 63 26.14 -3.99 -28.61
CA ARG A 63 26.11 -4.20 -30.07
C ARG A 63 27.01 -5.36 -30.51
N VAL A 64 28.16 -5.59 -29.87
CA VAL A 64 29.02 -6.74 -30.19
C VAL A 64 28.38 -8.09 -29.85
N LEU A 65 27.57 -8.15 -28.78
CA LEU A 65 26.74 -9.31 -28.46
C LEU A 65 25.60 -9.41 -29.47
N ARG A 66 24.84 -8.34 -29.68
CA ARG A 66 23.70 -8.27 -30.60
C ARG A 66 24.06 -8.58 -32.05
N ASP A 67 25.25 -8.24 -32.53
CA ASP A 67 25.63 -8.45 -33.94
C ASP A 67 26.53 -9.69 -34.10
N ASN A 68 26.70 -10.48 -33.04
CA ASN A 68 27.57 -11.66 -32.97
C ASN A 68 29.02 -11.38 -33.42
N ASN A 69 29.54 -10.20 -33.07
CA ASN A 69 30.92 -9.84 -33.34
C ASN A 69 31.81 -10.37 -32.20
N PRO A 70 32.80 -11.22 -32.48
CA PRO A 70 33.72 -11.72 -31.46
C PRO A 70 34.59 -10.58 -30.91
N THR A 71 34.89 -10.65 -29.62
CA THR A 71 35.75 -9.69 -28.93
C THR A 71 36.86 -10.42 -28.18
N SER A 72 37.91 -9.68 -27.81
CA SER A 72 38.94 -10.17 -26.87
C SER A 72 38.61 -9.84 -25.41
N ASN A 73 37.41 -9.30 -25.11
CA ASN A 73 37.02 -8.94 -23.76
C ASN A 73 36.36 -10.14 -23.07
N PRO A 74 37.00 -10.76 -22.06
CA PRO A 74 36.47 -11.96 -21.43
C PRO A 74 35.11 -11.75 -20.78
N VAL A 75 34.82 -10.57 -20.25
CA VAL A 75 33.52 -10.24 -19.61
C VAL A 75 32.38 -10.24 -20.62
N ILE A 76 32.64 -9.82 -21.87
CA ILE A 76 31.64 -9.85 -22.94
C ILE A 76 31.45 -11.29 -23.44
N GLU A 77 32.55 -12.00 -23.69
CA GLU A 77 32.49 -13.37 -24.21
C GLU A 77 31.84 -14.35 -23.23
N GLU A 78 32.01 -14.16 -21.92
CA GLU A 78 31.34 -14.96 -20.88
C GLU A 78 29.80 -14.89 -20.97
N ARG A 79 29.26 -13.73 -21.35
CA ARG A 79 27.81 -13.51 -21.47
C ARG A 79 27.23 -13.92 -22.82
N ARG A 80 28.05 -14.30 -23.80
CA ARG A 80 27.58 -14.53 -25.18
C ARG A 80 26.52 -15.62 -25.27
N ASN A 81 26.78 -16.79 -24.70
CA ASN A 81 25.83 -17.92 -24.76
C ASN A 81 24.50 -17.59 -24.09
N GLU A 82 24.54 -16.88 -22.97
CA GLU A 82 23.37 -16.38 -22.25
C GLU A 82 22.55 -15.42 -23.13
N PHE A 83 23.18 -14.44 -23.77
CA PHE A 83 22.48 -13.52 -24.67
C PHE A 83 21.95 -14.20 -25.94
N GLU A 84 22.64 -15.19 -26.49
CA GLU A 84 22.11 -15.97 -27.63
C GLU A 84 20.80 -16.69 -27.25
N ALA A 85 20.69 -17.20 -26.02
CA ALA A 85 19.44 -17.76 -25.51
C ALA A 85 18.35 -16.68 -25.36
N ILE A 86 18.67 -15.54 -24.75
CA ILE A 86 17.72 -14.41 -24.60
C ILE A 86 17.23 -13.92 -25.98
N PHE A 87 18.12 -13.76 -26.96
CA PHE A 87 17.71 -13.34 -28.31
C PHE A 87 16.78 -14.34 -28.99
N ALA A 88 16.97 -15.64 -28.73
CA ALA A 88 16.06 -16.68 -29.24
C ALA A 88 14.68 -16.61 -28.57
N GLU A 89 14.64 -16.42 -27.24
CA GLU A 89 13.41 -16.22 -26.47
C GLU A 89 12.65 -14.95 -26.93
N GLU A 90 13.37 -13.84 -27.12
CA GLU A 90 12.83 -12.58 -27.66
C GLU A 90 12.28 -12.74 -29.09
N ALA A 91 13.00 -13.44 -29.96
CA ALA A 91 12.56 -13.70 -31.32
C ALA A 91 11.26 -14.51 -31.36
N ALA A 92 11.06 -15.43 -30.42
CA ALA A 92 9.84 -16.25 -30.32
C ALA A 92 8.58 -15.41 -30.04
N VAL A 93 8.72 -14.22 -29.45
CA VAL A 93 7.62 -13.27 -29.21
C VAL A 93 7.62 -12.09 -30.18
N GLY A 94 8.36 -12.19 -31.29
CA GLY A 94 8.37 -11.19 -32.36
C GLY A 94 9.29 -9.99 -32.10
N ILE A 95 10.25 -10.11 -31.19
CA ILE A 95 11.30 -9.10 -30.96
C ILE A 95 12.53 -9.46 -31.81
N ASN A 96 12.75 -8.71 -32.89
CA ASN A 96 13.89 -8.95 -33.77
C ASN A 96 15.19 -8.45 -33.13
N ARG A 97 16.21 -9.32 -33.07
CA ARG A 97 17.56 -9.01 -32.58
C ARG A 97 18.17 -7.75 -33.20
N ALA A 98 17.97 -7.52 -34.50
CA ALA A 98 18.52 -6.37 -35.22
C ALA A 98 17.92 -5.01 -34.78
N ASP A 99 16.69 -5.02 -34.22
CA ASP A 99 15.99 -3.81 -33.80
C ASP A 99 16.40 -3.37 -32.38
N LEU A 100 17.14 -4.21 -31.65
CA LEU A 100 17.48 -3.97 -30.25
C LEU A 100 18.49 -2.83 -30.12
N TYR A 101 18.13 -1.84 -29.33
CA TYR A 101 19.04 -0.84 -28.78
C TYR A 101 19.78 -1.40 -27.56
N LEU A 102 19.06 -2.06 -26.65
CA LEU A 102 19.58 -2.69 -25.44
C LEU A 102 18.61 -3.79 -24.99
N THR A 103 19.12 -4.92 -24.47
CA THR A 103 18.31 -5.84 -23.67
C THR A 103 19.07 -6.27 -22.42
N TRP A 104 18.33 -6.52 -21.35
CA TRP A 104 18.81 -7.15 -20.13
C TRP A 104 17.70 -8.02 -19.54
N TYR A 105 18.05 -8.91 -18.63
CA TYR A 105 17.08 -9.71 -17.92
C TYR A 105 17.43 -9.79 -16.42
N PHE A 106 16.44 -10.18 -15.62
CA PHE A 106 16.57 -10.37 -14.19
C PHE A 106 15.57 -11.41 -13.69
N THR A 107 15.79 -11.91 -12.48
CA THR A 107 14.87 -12.81 -11.79
C THR A 107 14.14 -12.03 -10.69
N VAL A 108 12.83 -12.21 -10.58
CA VAL A 108 12.02 -11.60 -9.52
C VAL A 108 12.18 -12.41 -8.23
N ALA A 109 12.19 -11.72 -7.10
CA ALA A 109 12.26 -12.32 -5.77
C ALA A 109 11.19 -13.41 -5.58
N SER A 110 11.48 -14.40 -4.73
CA SER A 110 10.51 -15.43 -4.32
C SER A 110 9.60 -14.91 -3.20
N ALA A 111 8.43 -15.54 -3.02
CA ALA A 111 7.61 -15.40 -1.81
C ALA A 111 8.45 -15.45 -0.52
N ASP A 112 9.37 -16.42 -0.41
CA ASP A 112 10.23 -16.57 0.77
C ASP A 112 11.14 -15.35 1.00
N THR A 113 11.65 -14.73 -0.08
CA THR A 113 12.51 -13.54 0.03
C THR A 113 11.71 -12.30 0.44
N LEU A 114 10.45 -12.22 0.01
CA LEU A 114 9.55 -11.10 0.25
C LEU A 114 8.88 -11.18 1.62
N ALA A 115 8.15 -12.27 1.89
CA ALA A 115 7.30 -12.45 3.06
C ALA A 115 7.82 -13.48 4.07
N GLY A 116 8.85 -14.28 3.73
CA GLY A 116 9.29 -15.40 4.56
C GLY A 116 9.68 -15.02 6.00
N ARG A 117 10.29 -13.84 6.18
CA ARG A 117 10.59 -13.28 7.52
C ARG A 117 9.31 -13.05 8.32
N MET A 118 8.36 -12.32 7.74
CA MET A 118 7.10 -12.00 8.40
C MET A 118 6.26 -13.26 8.68
N LEU A 119 6.24 -14.23 7.76
CA LEU A 119 5.57 -15.52 7.97
C LEU A 119 6.22 -16.31 9.12
N SER A 120 7.55 -16.37 9.17
CA SER A 120 8.28 -16.99 10.28
C SER A 120 7.97 -16.31 11.61
N MET A 121 8.00 -14.97 11.65
CA MET A 121 7.64 -14.19 12.85
C MET A 121 6.22 -14.48 13.31
N ARG A 122 5.24 -14.41 12.40
CA ARG A 122 3.84 -14.72 12.71
C ARG A 122 3.71 -16.12 13.28
N ASP A 123 4.25 -17.11 12.59
CA ASP A 123 4.01 -18.50 12.92
C ASP A 123 4.73 -18.92 14.21
N ASP A 124 5.91 -18.38 14.49
CA ASP A 124 6.61 -18.52 15.77
C ASP A 124 5.82 -17.83 16.89
N ALA A 125 5.46 -16.56 16.73
CA ALA A 125 4.77 -15.76 17.73
C ALA A 125 3.40 -16.38 18.11
N PHE A 126 2.55 -16.70 17.14
CA PHE A 126 1.27 -17.37 17.41
C PHE A 126 1.46 -18.80 17.97
N GLY A 127 2.58 -19.46 17.64
CA GLY A 127 2.99 -20.71 18.28
C GLY A 127 3.30 -20.55 19.76
N GLN A 128 4.07 -19.51 20.13
CA GLN A 128 4.37 -19.15 21.52
C GLN A 128 3.10 -18.76 22.29
N LEU A 129 2.17 -18.06 21.63
CA LEU A 129 0.88 -17.70 22.21
C LEU A 129 0.01 -18.93 22.52
N ASN A 130 0.23 -20.04 21.83
CA ASN A 130 -0.42 -21.35 22.06
C ASN A 130 -1.95 -21.25 22.22
N GLY A 131 -2.58 -20.45 21.36
CA GLY A 131 -4.02 -20.22 21.35
C GLY A 131 -4.57 -19.39 22.50
N GLN A 132 -3.73 -18.69 23.28
CA GLN A 132 -4.15 -17.76 24.33
C GLN A 132 -4.39 -16.34 23.76
N SER A 133 -4.89 -15.43 24.59
CA SER A 133 -4.89 -13.99 24.31
C SER A 133 -3.51 -13.38 24.60
N PRO A 134 -3.05 -12.36 23.86
CA PRO A 134 -1.97 -11.51 24.32
C PRO A 134 -2.27 -10.94 25.71
N THR A 135 -1.24 -10.85 26.56
CA THR A 135 -1.33 -10.13 27.84
C THR A 135 -1.54 -8.65 27.55
N PHE A 136 -2.50 -8.02 28.22
CA PHE A 136 -2.81 -6.61 28.00
C PHE A 136 -3.12 -5.88 29.31
N ALA A 137 -3.02 -4.55 29.27
CA ALA A 137 -3.41 -3.67 30.35
C ALA A 137 -4.15 -2.45 29.79
N VAL A 138 -5.29 -2.09 30.38
CA VAL A 138 -5.94 -0.81 30.11
C VAL A 138 -5.20 0.27 30.90
N THR A 139 -4.80 1.34 30.23
CA THR A 139 -4.05 2.47 30.82
C THR A 139 -4.88 3.75 30.90
N GLY A 140 -5.95 3.86 30.12
CA GLY A 140 -6.79 5.06 30.11
C GLY A 140 -8.19 4.86 29.55
N THR A 141 -9.10 5.74 29.95
CA THR A 141 -10.44 5.85 29.36
C THR A 141 -10.82 7.33 29.29
N ARG A 142 -11.26 7.76 28.10
CA ARG A 142 -11.72 9.12 27.82
C ARG A 142 -13.20 9.11 27.44
N THR A 143 -13.99 9.95 28.11
CA THR A 143 -15.44 10.10 27.90
C THR A 143 -15.86 11.51 27.46
N THR A 144 -14.88 12.40 27.25
CA THR A 144 -15.09 13.78 26.77
C THR A 144 -14.56 13.93 25.35
N ASP A 145 -15.05 14.96 24.65
CA ASP A 145 -14.61 15.31 23.29
C ASP A 145 -14.77 14.14 22.31
N LEU A 146 -15.97 13.57 22.32
CA LEU A 146 -16.38 12.42 21.53
C LEU A 146 -17.43 12.83 20.50
N GLN A 147 -17.40 12.16 19.35
CA GLN A 147 -18.47 12.26 18.36
C GLN A 147 -19.76 11.64 18.90
N LYS A 148 -20.90 12.12 18.39
CA LYS A 148 -22.21 11.59 18.77
C LYS A 148 -22.28 10.08 18.52
N GLY A 149 -22.76 9.33 19.51
CA GLY A 149 -22.89 7.88 19.44
C GLY A 149 -21.65 7.11 19.90
N ILE A 150 -20.62 7.78 20.41
CA ILE A 150 -19.45 7.15 21.05
C ILE A 150 -19.54 7.30 22.56
N ALA A 151 -19.38 6.18 23.27
CA ALA A 151 -19.44 6.14 24.72
C ALA A 151 -18.10 6.48 25.37
N LYS A 152 -17.00 5.97 24.79
CA LYS A 152 -15.65 6.11 25.32
C LYS A 152 -14.59 5.80 24.28
N VAL A 153 -13.40 6.35 24.50
CA VAL A 153 -12.15 5.91 23.90
C VAL A 153 -11.31 5.26 25.00
N VAL A 154 -10.80 4.07 24.75
CA VAL A 154 -10.02 3.26 25.71
C VAL A 154 -8.61 3.11 25.18
N THR A 155 -7.62 3.39 26.00
CA THR A 155 -6.20 3.22 25.65
C THR A 155 -5.56 2.16 26.56
N GLY A 156 -4.54 1.49 26.04
CA GLY A 156 -3.86 0.44 26.78
C GLY A 156 -2.61 -0.05 26.07
N THR A 157 -2.06 -1.15 26.59
CA THR A 157 -0.90 -1.83 26.02
C THR A 157 -1.13 -3.33 25.94
N PHE A 158 -0.37 -4.00 25.08
CA PHE A 158 -0.35 -5.45 24.95
C PHE A 158 1.05 -5.97 24.58
N GLU A 159 1.33 -7.19 24.99
CA GLU A 159 2.64 -7.82 24.86
C GLU A 159 2.74 -8.64 23.57
N VAL A 160 3.81 -8.43 22.81
CA VAL A 160 4.12 -9.10 21.53
C VAL A 160 5.58 -9.56 21.55
N PRO A 161 5.95 -10.73 21.00
CA PRO A 161 7.37 -11.09 20.87
C PRO A 161 8.17 -10.04 20.08
N LEU A 162 9.36 -9.70 20.56
CA LEU A 162 10.24 -8.68 19.98
C LEU A 162 11.30 -9.33 19.08
N TYR A 163 11.21 -9.09 17.77
CA TYR A 163 12.17 -9.58 16.77
C TYR A 163 13.21 -8.52 16.37
N LEU A 164 13.19 -7.35 16.99
CA LEU A 164 14.11 -6.27 16.71
C LEU A 164 15.15 -6.12 17.83
N ASP A 165 16.34 -5.64 17.47
CA ASP A 165 17.33 -5.20 18.44
C ASP A 165 16.90 -3.91 19.17
N ASN A 166 17.74 -3.44 20.11
CA ASN A 166 17.58 -2.14 20.79
C ASN A 166 16.18 -1.87 21.38
N GLY A 167 15.49 -2.92 21.84
CA GLY A 167 14.16 -2.80 22.43
C GLY A 167 13.06 -2.39 21.45
N GLY A 168 13.32 -2.43 20.13
CA GLY A 168 12.37 -1.96 19.13
C GLY A 168 12.19 -0.45 19.12
N ALA A 169 13.22 0.34 19.46
CA ALA A 169 13.22 1.80 19.31
C ALA A 169 13.46 2.25 17.84
N PRO A 170 13.11 3.49 17.44
CA PRO A 170 13.45 4.00 16.10
C PRO A 170 14.93 3.76 15.74
N GLY A 171 15.15 3.17 14.56
CA GLY A 171 16.48 2.74 14.11
C GLY A 171 16.85 1.28 14.38
N SER A 172 16.03 0.55 15.13
CA SER A 172 16.26 -0.88 15.40
C SER A 172 16.24 -1.73 14.13
N ARG A 173 16.96 -2.85 14.15
CA ARG A 173 17.10 -3.82 13.05
C ARG A 173 16.58 -5.19 13.47
N MET A 174 16.22 -6.01 12.48
CA MET A 174 15.78 -7.39 12.71
C MET A 174 16.91 -8.23 13.32
N THR A 175 16.59 -9.01 14.35
CA THR A 175 17.47 -9.99 14.99
C THR A 175 17.30 -11.35 14.32
N TYR A 176 18.40 -11.98 13.92
CA TYR A 176 18.39 -13.27 13.22
C TYR A 176 19.05 -14.38 14.03
N SER A 177 18.48 -15.57 13.96
CA SER A 177 19.08 -16.78 14.49
C SER A 177 20.33 -17.15 13.67
N PRO A 178 21.49 -17.41 14.31
CA PRO A 178 22.70 -17.83 13.60
C PRO A 178 22.60 -19.26 13.03
N LEU A 179 21.55 -20.02 13.38
CA LEU A 179 21.40 -21.41 12.98
C LEU A 179 20.78 -21.56 11.58
N ASN A 180 19.79 -20.72 11.27
CA ASN A 180 18.97 -20.80 10.05
C ASN A 180 18.79 -19.47 9.34
N GLY A 181 19.13 -18.34 9.97
CA GLY A 181 18.95 -17.01 9.38
C GLY A 181 17.52 -16.47 9.44
N ASP A 182 16.62 -17.15 10.16
CA ASP A 182 15.25 -16.70 10.39
C ASP A 182 15.22 -15.63 11.50
N PRO A 183 14.24 -14.71 11.49
CA PRO A 183 13.99 -13.82 12.63
C PRO A 183 13.82 -14.60 13.92
N VAL A 184 14.41 -14.11 15.01
CA VAL A 184 14.29 -14.73 16.34
C VAL A 184 13.91 -13.69 17.40
N SER A 185 13.10 -14.10 18.36
CA SER A 185 12.67 -13.28 19.49
C SER A 185 13.17 -13.91 20.80
N ASP A 186 13.86 -13.12 21.64
CA ASP A 186 14.28 -13.48 23.00
C ASP A 186 13.73 -12.53 24.07
N ALA A 187 12.94 -11.55 23.65
CA ALA A 187 12.34 -10.52 24.49
C ALA A 187 10.90 -10.24 24.08
N THR A 188 10.25 -9.34 24.82
CA THR A 188 8.88 -8.89 24.56
C THR A 188 8.87 -7.40 24.26
N TYR A 189 8.02 -7.01 23.32
CA TYR A 189 7.68 -5.65 22.97
C TYR A 189 6.30 -5.30 23.54
N THR A 190 6.22 -4.18 24.25
CA THR A 190 4.95 -3.63 24.73
C THR A 190 4.39 -2.69 23.68
N ALA A 191 3.43 -3.17 22.88
CA ALA A 191 2.70 -2.35 21.91
C ALA A 191 1.55 -1.60 22.59
N GLU A 192 1.15 -0.47 22.03
CA GLU A 192 0.00 0.31 22.48
C GLU A 192 -1.26 -0.01 21.67
N PHE A 193 -2.43 0.17 22.29
CA PHE A 193 -3.70 0.19 21.57
C PHE A 193 -4.57 1.39 21.96
N THR A 194 -5.33 1.90 21.00
CA THR A 194 -6.42 2.85 21.22
C THR A 194 -7.68 2.34 20.54
N CYS A 195 -8.79 2.29 21.30
CA CYS A 195 -10.06 1.74 20.87
C CYS A 195 -11.20 2.75 21.02
N THR A 196 -12.01 2.93 19.98
CA THR A 196 -13.25 3.71 20.02
C THR A 196 -14.44 2.79 20.25
N VAL A 197 -15.18 3.02 21.35
CA VAL A 197 -16.32 2.20 21.77
C VAL A 197 -17.65 2.93 21.50
N PRO A 198 -18.52 2.43 20.61
CA PRO A 198 -19.81 3.06 20.35
C PRO A 198 -20.81 2.84 21.51
N GLU A 199 -21.73 3.79 21.69
CA GLU A 199 -22.82 3.68 22.67
C GLU A 199 -23.68 2.44 22.44
N ALA A 200 -23.89 2.07 21.16
CA ALA A 200 -24.64 0.87 20.79
C ALA A 200 -24.00 -0.42 21.34
N ALA A 201 -22.67 -0.50 21.43
CA ALA A 201 -21.97 -1.66 21.97
C ALA A 201 -22.18 -1.76 23.49
N VAL A 202 -22.12 -0.62 24.19
CA VAL A 202 -22.40 -0.57 25.64
C VAL A 202 -23.85 -0.95 25.92
N ALA A 203 -24.79 -0.51 25.08
CA ALA A 203 -26.21 -0.79 25.26
C ALA A 203 -26.59 -2.24 24.90
N ASN A 204 -26.08 -2.76 23.78
CA ASN A 204 -26.62 -3.96 23.14
C ASN A 204 -25.61 -5.12 22.99
N GLY A 205 -24.31 -4.87 23.16
CA GLY A 205 -23.25 -5.83 22.82
C GLY A 205 -23.07 -6.00 21.31
N GLU A 206 -22.48 -7.13 20.91
CA GLU A 206 -22.28 -7.56 19.52
C GLU A 206 -21.58 -6.52 18.63
N ALA A 207 -20.63 -5.77 19.20
CA ALA A 207 -19.83 -4.81 18.46
C ALA A 207 -18.95 -5.53 17.43
N VAL A 208 -18.94 -5.06 16.18
CA VAL A 208 -18.10 -5.61 15.12
C VAL A 208 -16.64 -5.18 15.37
N PRO A 209 -15.70 -6.10 15.66
CA PRO A 209 -14.31 -5.74 15.91
C PRO A 209 -13.58 -5.40 14.59
N VAL A 210 -13.05 -4.18 14.50
CA VAL A 210 -12.28 -3.70 13.35
C VAL A 210 -10.90 -3.23 13.81
N VAL A 211 -9.85 -3.89 13.31
CA VAL A 211 -8.46 -3.43 13.45
C VAL A 211 -8.24 -2.29 12.48
N TYR A 212 -7.76 -1.14 12.97
CA TYR A 212 -7.57 0.07 12.19
C TYR A 212 -6.09 0.38 11.94
N GLY A 213 -5.73 0.60 10.68
CA GLY A 213 -4.43 1.10 10.27
C GLY A 213 -4.42 2.62 10.16
N HIS A 214 -3.53 3.29 10.90
CA HIS A 214 -3.37 4.75 10.85
C HIS A 214 -2.60 5.23 9.60
N GLY A 215 -2.75 6.51 9.26
CA GLY A 215 -2.07 7.19 8.16
C GLY A 215 -0.58 7.47 8.41
N LEU A 216 0.10 8.03 7.41
CA LEU A 216 1.56 8.21 7.42
C LEU A 216 2.03 9.01 8.64
N LEU A 217 2.97 8.47 9.41
CA LEU A 217 3.56 9.11 10.59
C LEU A 217 2.53 9.47 11.67
N GLY A 218 1.40 8.77 11.67
CA GLY A 218 0.36 8.83 12.69
C GLY A 218 0.65 7.95 13.90
N SER A 219 -0.39 7.61 14.63
CA SER A 219 -0.33 6.68 15.77
C SER A 219 -1.65 5.95 15.96
N SER A 220 -1.69 5.03 16.92
CA SER A 220 -2.90 4.35 17.39
C SER A 220 -4.08 5.31 17.69
N GLU A 221 -3.82 6.57 18.08
CA GLU A 221 -4.86 7.56 18.38
C GLU A 221 -5.76 7.92 17.18
N GLU A 222 -5.36 7.59 15.94
CA GLU A 222 -6.23 7.81 14.79
C GLU A 222 -7.51 6.95 14.82
N ALA A 223 -7.52 5.84 15.58
CA ALA A 223 -8.75 5.10 15.87
C ALA A 223 -9.79 5.95 16.63
N ALA A 224 -9.38 7.05 17.26
CA ALA A 224 -10.23 8.04 17.91
C ALA A 224 -10.45 9.30 17.05
N SER A 225 -10.09 9.30 15.77
CA SER A 225 -10.38 10.42 14.86
C SER A 225 -11.88 10.58 14.59
N THR A 226 -12.29 11.76 14.15
CA THR A 226 -13.70 12.10 13.88
C THR A 226 -14.35 11.14 12.87
N SER A 227 -13.66 10.79 11.78
CA SER A 227 -14.19 9.91 10.72
C SER A 227 -14.34 8.46 11.19
N VAL A 228 -13.37 7.95 11.96
CA VAL A 228 -13.42 6.61 12.54
C VAL A 228 -14.53 6.51 13.59
N GLN A 229 -14.64 7.50 14.48
CA GLN A 229 -15.72 7.55 15.48
C GLN A 229 -17.10 7.58 14.85
N ARG A 230 -17.28 8.28 13.72
CA ARG A 230 -18.55 8.28 12.98
C ARG A 230 -18.90 6.92 12.40
N THR A 231 -17.91 6.25 11.80
CA THR A 231 -18.09 4.90 11.26
C THR A 231 -18.42 3.91 12.39
N ALA A 232 -17.69 3.97 13.50
CA ALA A 232 -17.93 3.16 14.69
C ALA A 232 -19.35 3.34 15.25
N ALA A 233 -19.80 4.59 15.41
CA ALA A 233 -21.15 4.91 15.86
C ALA A 233 -22.24 4.43 14.88
N ALA A 234 -22.04 4.62 13.58
CA ALA A 234 -23.01 4.24 12.55
C ALA A 234 -23.20 2.72 12.42
N ASN A 235 -22.12 1.95 12.62
CA ASN A 235 -22.09 0.52 12.31
C ASN A 235 -22.06 -0.38 13.55
N ASN A 236 -22.13 0.17 14.77
CA ASN A 236 -21.84 -0.57 16.00
C ASN A 236 -20.52 -1.34 15.91
N SER A 237 -19.46 -0.65 15.49
CA SER A 237 -18.14 -1.25 15.30
C SER A 237 -17.15 -0.77 16.36
N LEU A 238 -16.42 -1.69 16.96
CA LEU A 238 -15.31 -1.41 17.85
C LEU A 238 -14.04 -1.27 17.00
N TYR A 239 -13.61 -0.03 16.78
CA TYR A 239 -12.36 0.25 16.06
C TYR A 239 -11.20 0.31 17.05
N CYS A 240 -10.16 -0.50 16.85
CA CYS A 240 -8.94 -0.46 17.64
C CYS A 240 -7.71 -0.37 16.73
N ALA A 241 -6.73 0.46 17.07
CA ALA A 241 -5.48 0.58 16.33
C ALA A 241 -4.26 0.36 17.22
N THR A 242 -3.17 -0.10 16.61
CA THR A 242 -1.79 -0.02 17.12
C THR A 242 -0.93 0.73 16.12
N SER A 243 0.29 1.08 16.49
CA SER A 243 1.16 1.94 15.67
C SER A 243 1.97 1.14 14.64
N TRP A 244 2.05 1.66 13.41
CA TRP A 244 2.94 1.22 12.33
C TRP A 244 4.38 1.64 12.63
N ILE A 245 5.00 1.07 13.68
CA ILE A 245 6.40 1.39 13.98
C ILE A 245 7.29 1.16 12.74
N GLY A 246 8.19 2.11 12.49
CA GLY A 246 8.89 2.30 11.21
C GLY A 246 8.34 3.47 10.40
N LEU A 247 7.04 3.77 10.53
CA LEU A 247 6.34 4.93 9.94
C LEU A 247 5.28 5.51 10.89
N ALA A 248 5.52 5.45 12.20
CA ALA A 248 4.71 6.13 13.21
C ALA A 248 5.27 7.53 13.54
N ALA A 249 4.53 8.32 14.31
CA ALA A 249 4.93 9.67 14.71
C ALA A 249 6.32 9.71 15.40
N GLU A 250 6.67 8.67 16.15
CA GLU A 250 7.98 8.53 16.80
C GLU A 250 9.13 8.30 15.81
N ASP A 251 8.84 7.82 14.59
CA ASP A 251 9.85 7.49 13.59
C ASP A 251 10.26 8.67 12.72
N ILE A 252 9.57 9.83 12.79
CA ILE A 252 9.84 11.02 11.96
C ILE A 252 11.33 11.40 11.98
N GLY A 253 11.93 11.40 13.18
CA GLY A 253 13.32 11.75 13.38
C GLY A 253 14.28 10.76 12.72
N PHE A 254 13.98 9.46 12.77
CA PHE A 254 14.81 8.43 12.17
C PHE A 254 14.60 8.34 10.65
N ALA A 255 13.35 8.46 10.16
CA ALA A 255 13.06 8.52 8.73
C ALA A 255 13.81 9.66 8.05
N SER A 256 13.89 10.83 8.70
CA SER A 256 14.71 11.96 8.22
C SER A 256 16.20 11.58 8.13
N GLN A 257 16.75 10.92 9.14
CA GLN A 257 18.14 10.45 9.14
C GLN A 257 18.40 9.42 8.03
N ALA A 258 17.48 8.48 7.82
CA ALA A 258 17.58 7.46 6.79
C ALA A 258 17.50 8.03 5.37
N LEU A 259 16.85 9.18 5.17
CA LEU A 259 16.88 9.88 3.88
C LEU A 259 18.13 10.75 3.70
N SER A 260 18.75 11.19 4.79
CA SER A 260 20.09 11.82 4.74
C SER A 260 21.22 10.81 4.52
N ASP A 261 21.06 9.59 5.02
CA ASP A 261 21.97 8.46 4.78
C ASP A 261 21.17 7.18 4.50
N ILE A 262 21.04 6.84 3.22
CA ILE A 262 20.27 5.70 2.73
C ILE A 262 20.78 4.36 3.26
N ASN A 263 22.00 4.26 3.80
CA ASN A 263 22.48 3.03 4.43
C ASN A 263 21.68 2.65 5.69
N LEU A 264 21.03 3.63 6.34
CA LEU A 264 20.19 3.41 7.53
C LEU A 264 18.78 2.92 7.17
N PHE A 265 18.40 3.02 5.89
CA PHE A 265 17.06 2.72 5.39
C PHE A 265 16.49 1.37 5.82
N PRO A 266 17.24 0.25 5.85
CA PRO A 266 16.61 -1.04 6.09
C PRO A 266 16.04 -1.23 7.51
N SER A 267 16.26 -0.29 8.44
CA SER A 267 15.53 -0.26 9.72
C SER A 267 14.02 -0.03 9.55
N ILE A 268 13.62 0.79 8.56
CA ILE A 268 12.20 1.10 8.32
C ILE A 268 11.40 -0.17 8.01
N PRO A 269 11.70 -0.96 6.96
CA PRO A 269 10.96 -2.19 6.67
C PRO A 269 11.15 -3.29 7.72
N ASP A 270 12.27 -3.33 8.45
CA ASP A 270 12.43 -4.26 9.58
C ASP A 270 11.42 -3.93 10.70
N ARG A 271 11.29 -2.64 11.08
CA ARG A 271 10.29 -2.18 12.07
C ARG A 271 8.86 -2.39 11.59
N LEU A 272 8.59 -2.17 10.30
CA LEU A 272 7.26 -2.38 9.73
C LEU A 272 6.80 -3.84 9.79
N GLN A 273 7.71 -4.81 9.63
CA GLN A 273 7.35 -6.22 9.85
C GLN A 273 6.99 -6.50 11.32
N GLN A 274 7.68 -5.89 12.29
CA GLN A 274 7.27 -5.97 13.69
C GLN A 274 5.88 -5.33 13.91
N SER A 275 5.56 -4.20 13.28
CA SER A 275 4.24 -3.59 13.41
C SER A 275 3.12 -4.38 12.73
N MET A 276 3.39 -5.10 11.64
CA MET A 276 2.48 -6.09 11.07
C MET A 276 2.16 -7.18 12.11
N LEU A 277 3.17 -7.71 12.82
CA LEU A 277 2.94 -8.68 13.90
C LEU A 277 2.11 -8.08 15.04
N ASN A 278 2.44 -6.86 15.49
CA ASN A 278 1.69 -6.17 16.53
C ASN A 278 0.21 -6.03 16.15
N THR A 279 -0.06 -5.72 14.88
CA THR A 279 -1.43 -5.57 14.34
C THR A 279 -2.19 -6.90 14.31
N LEU A 280 -1.53 -8.01 13.93
CA LEU A 280 -2.11 -9.35 14.01
C LEU A 280 -2.48 -9.72 15.45
N TYR A 281 -1.60 -9.41 16.40
CA TYR A 281 -1.83 -9.63 17.83
C TYR A 281 -2.99 -8.80 18.36
N LEU A 282 -3.14 -7.55 17.91
CA LEU A 282 -4.30 -6.72 18.26
C LEU A 282 -5.61 -7.36 17.76
N GLY A 283 -5.62 -7.88 16.53
CA GLY A 283 -6.76 -8.64 16.00
C GLY A 283 -7.12 -9.83 16.90
N ARG A 284 -6.14 -10.64 17.30
CA ARG A 284 -6.33 -11.75 18.25
C ARG A 284 -6.87 -11.26 19.60
N LEU A 285 -6.28 -10.20 20.13
CA LEU A 285 -6.65 -9.62 21.43
C LEU A 285 -8.10 -9.12 21.46
N MET A 286 -8.60 -8.58 20.35
CA MET A 286 -9.98 -8.10 20.25
C MET A 286 -11.00 -9.25 20.30
N ILE A 287 -10.72 -10.38 19.65
CA ILE A 287 -11.70 -11.46 19.46
C ILE A 287 -11.50 -12.65 20.38
N HIS A 288 -10.37 -12.77 21.07
CA HIS A 288 -10.15 -13.88 22.00
C HIS A 288 -11.10 -13.74 23.22
N LEU A 289 -11.64 -14.87 23.70
CA LEU A 289 -12.54 -14.87 24.87
C LEU A 289 -11.87 -14.32 26.13
N ASP A 290 -10.57 -14.59 26.28
CA ASP A 290 -9.74 -14.02 27.36
C ASP A 290 -9.15 -12.64 27.07
N GLY A 291 -9.50 -12.03 25.93
CA GLY A 291 -8.96 -10.76 25.44
C GLY A 291 -9.69 -9.53 25.98
N LEU A 292 -9.83 -8.50 25.12
CA LEU A 292 -10.39 -7.19 25.54
C LEU A 292 -11.75 -7.30 26.23
N GLY A 293 -12.60 -8.23 25.78
CA GLY A 293 -13.94 -8.45 26.34
C GLY A 293 -13.98 -8.77 27.84
N ASN A 294 -12.86 -9.17 28.45
CA ASN A 294 -12.74 -9.40 29.88
C ASN A 294 -12.43 -8.15 30.71
N ALA A 295 -12.02 -7.04 30.09
CA ALA A 295 -11.82 -5.78 30.79
C ALA A 295 -13.16 -5.03 30.99
N PRO A 296 -13.41 -4.42 32.16
CA PRO A 296 -14.65 -3.68 32.44
C PRO A 296 -14.99 -2.61 31.38
N GLU A 297 -13.97 -2.04 30.74
CA GLU A 297 -14.10 -1.03 29.70
C GLU A 297 -14.76 -1.57 28.42
N PHE A 298 -14.71 -2.89 28.19
CA PHE A 298 -15.31 -3.57 27.04
C PHE A 298 -16.48 -4.49 27.44
N GLN A 299 -17.09 -4.23 28.60
CA GLN A 299 -18.35 -4.85 29.01
C GLN A 299 -19.55 -3.95 28.72
N SER A 300 -20.64 -4.55 28.25
CA SER A 300 -21.94 -3.90 28.08
C SER A 300 -22.53 -3.50 29.44
N SER A 301 -23.63 -2.73 29.42
CA SER A 301 -24.39 -2.36 30.62
C SER A 301 -24.91 -3.55 31.43
N SER A 302 -24.98 -4.73 30.82
CA SER A 302 -25.33 -6.00 31.49
C SER A 302 -24.15 -6.68 32.20
N GLY A 303 -22.93 -6.19 32.00
CA GLY A 303 -21.68 -6.82 32.47
C GLY A 303 -21.12 -7.90 31.54
N ALA A 304 -21.79 -8.22 30.43
CA ALA A 304 -21.30 -9.18 29.43
C ALA A 304 -20.29 -8.54 28.46
N ASN A 305 -19.39 -9.35 27.90
CA ASN A 305 -18.51 -8.96 26.78
C ASN A 305 -19.34 -8.30 25.67
N MET A 306 -18.96 -7.09 25.25
CA MET A 306 -19.67 -6.37 24.20
C MET A 306 -19.20 -6.70 22.78
N ILE A 307 -18.09 -7.41 22.61
CA ILE A 307 -17.43 -7.62 21.33
C ILE A 307 -17.96 -8.91 20.70
N ASN A 308 -18.31 -8.87 19.41
CA ASN A 308 -18.54 -10.08 18.63
C ASN A 308 -17.20 -10.78 18.37
N THR A 309 -17.01 -11.99 18.92
CA THR A 309 -15.74 -12.71 18.89
C THR A 309 -15.59 -13.68 17.73
N ASP A 310 -16.47 -13.65 16.73
CA ASP A 310 -16.45 -14.64 15.62
C ASP A 310 -15.30 -14.40 14.64
N SER A 311 -15.02 -13.12 14.32
CA SER A 311 -13.95 -12.72 13.40
C SER A 311 -13.63 -11.25 13.60
N ALA A 312 -12.35 -10.88 13.50
CA ALA A 312 -11.94 -9.50 13.29
C ALA A 312 -12.15 -9.10 11.82
N TYR A 313 -12.06 -7.80 11.56
CA TYR A 313 -12.00 -7.20 10.24
C TYR A 313 -10.89 -6.14 10.20
N PHE A 314 -10.47 -5.72 9.02
CA PHE A 314 -9.47 -4.67 8.86
C PHE A 314 -10.02 -3.47 8.10
N ASP A 315 -9.68 -2.27 8.55
CA ASP A 315 -9.91 -1.01 7.86
C ASP A 315 -8.65 -0.14 7.98
N GLY A 316 -8.29 0.58 6.94
CA GLY A 316 -7.13 1.46 7.00
C GLY A 316 -7.19 2.47 5.87
N ASN A 317 -6.67 3.67 6.12
CA ASN A 317 -6.63 4.72 5.11
C ASN A 317 -5.19 5.19 4.89
N SER A 318 -4.86 5.58 3.65
CA SER A 318 -3.53 6.09 3.27
C SER A 318 -2.46 5.03 3.54
N GLU A 319 -1.41 5.38 4.30
CA GLU A 319 -0.43 4.45 4.85
C GLU A 319 -1.08 3.21 5.51
N GLY A 320 -2.15 3.38 6.28
CA GLY A 320 -2.88 2.26 6.87
C GLY A 320 -3.56 1.36 5.84
N GLY A 321 -3.90 1.89 4.67
CA GLY A 321 -4.34 1.12 3.51
C GLY A 321 -3.18 0.43 2.78
N ILE A 322 -2.02 1.09 2.67
CA ILE A 322 -0.80 0.56 2.02
C ILE A 322 -0.21 -0.58 2.85
N MET A 323 -0.10 -0.41 4.16
CA MET A 323 0.31 -1.46 5.10
C MET A 323 -0.79 -2.51 5.28
N GLY A 324 -2.04 -2.07 5.21
CA GLY A 324 -3.24 -2.90 5.34
C GLY A 324 -3.29 -4.06 4.38
N GLY A 325 -2.85 -3.89 3.13
CA GLY A 325 -2.74 -4.99 2.18
C GLY A 325 -1.68 -6.02 2.59
N ALA A 326 -0.50 -5.60 3.02
CA ALA A 326 0.54 -6.51 3.49
C ALA A 326 0.09 -7.31 4.72
N VAL A 327 -0.42 -6.64 5.75
CA VAL A 327 -0.84 -7.34 6.99
C VAL A 327 -2.04 -8.25 6.74
N THR A 328 -2.97 -7.85 5.87
CA THR A 328 -4.11 -8.68 5.49
C THR A 328 -3.65 -9.96 4.80
N ALA A 329 -2.70 -9.88 3.87
CA ALA A 329 -2.19 -11.06 3.16
C ALA A 329 -1.61 -12.15 4.08
N VAL A 330 -1.22 -11.81 5.32
CA VAL A 330 -0.70 -12.76 6.31
C VAL A 330 -1.65 -12.99 7.50
N ALA A 331 -2.84 -12.40 7.48
CA ALA A 331 -3.75 -12.40 8.62
C ALA A 331 -4.53 -13.70 8.80
N GLN A 332 -4.63 -14.14 10.06
CA GLN A 332 -5.35 -15.38 10.42
C GLN A 332 -6.73 -15.11 11.01
N ASP A 333 -6.93 -13.94 11.62
CA ASP A 333 -8.11 -13.63 12.44
C ASP A 333 -9.14 -12.72 11.71
N TRP A 334 -8.86 -12.31 10.48
CA TRP A 334 -9.81 -11.64 9.60
C TRP A 334 -9.72 -12.14 8.16
N THR A 335 -10.83 -12.01 7.42
CA THR A 335 -10.94 -12.40 6.01
C THR A 335 -11.42 -11.27 5.09
N ASN A 336 -11.90 -10.16 5.64
CA ASN A 336 -12.35 -9.00 4.86
C ASN A 336 -11.64 -7.74 5.33
N ALA A 337 -11.12 -6.97 4.38
CA ALA A 337 -10.44 -5.69 4.63
C ALA A 337 -10.95 -4.58 3.71
N VAL A 338 -11.08 -3.36 4.23
CA VAL A 338 -11.27 -2.16 3.41
C VAL A 338 -9.99 -1.34 3.44
N LEU A 339 -9.41 -1.10 2.27
CA LEU A 339 -8.17 -0.38 2.08
C LEU A 339 -8.49 0.95 1.40
N GLY A 340 -8.71 1.97 2.21
CA GLY A 340 -9.08 3.32 1.77
C GLY A 340 -7.87 4.12 1.31
N VAL A 341 -8.02 4.84 0.19
CA VAL A 341 -6.99 5.65 -0.48
C VAL A 341 -5.61 4.98 -0.44
N THR A 342 -5.61 3.68 -0.74
CA THR A 342 -4.46 2.78 -0.63
C THR A 342 -3.57 2.82 -1.86
N GLY A 343 -2.41 2.19 -1.77
CA GLY A 343 -1.43 2.03 -2.84
C GLY A 343 -0.43 0.92 -2.52
N MET A 344 0.61 0.84 -3.34
CA MET A 344 1.81 0.04 -3.14
C MET A 344 2.95 0.60 -4.01
N ASN A 345 4.12 -0.02 -4.01
CA ASN A 345 5.27 0.39 -4.82
C ASN A 345 5.72 1.83 -4.49
N TYR A 346 6.30 2.06 -3.32
CA TYR A 346 6.78 3.40 -2.90
C TYR A 346 7.68 4.10 -3.92
N SER A 347 8.53 3.38 -4.67
CA SER A 347 9.33 3.90 -5.79
C SER A 347 8.49 4.49 -6.94
N THR A 348 7.20 4.18 -7.01
CA THR A 348 6.21 4.84 -7.88
C THR A 348 5.48 5.95 -7.15
N LEU A 349 5.12 5.72 -5.88
CA LEU A 349 4.26 6.61 -5.10
C LEU A 349 4.98 7.87 -4.63
N LEU A 350 6.17 7.77 -4.03
CA LEU A 350 6.76 8.85 -3.23
C LEU A 350 6.91 10.16 -3.99
N GLN A 351 7.44 10.13 -5.22
CA GLN A 351 7.59 11.34 -6.04
C GLN A 351 6.27 11.91 -6.58
N ARG A 352 5.15 11.21 -6.39
CA ARG A 352 3.80 11.66 -6.77
C ARG A 352 2.98 12.13 -5.59
N SER A 353 3.51 11.99 -4.37
CA SER A 353 2.84 12.33 -3.12
C SER A 353 3.28 13.69 -2.63
N VAL A 354 2.31 14.55 -2.30
CA VAL A 354 2.60 15.82 -1.61
C VAL A 354 3.11 15.60 -0.19
N ASP A 355 2.79 14.47 0.46
CA ASP A 355 3.29 14.15 1.80
C ASP A 355 4.80 13.92 1.82
N PHE A 356 5.35 13.48 0.68
CA PHE A 356 6.77 13.28 0.54
C PHE A 356 7.53 14.59 0.29
N ASP A 357 6.89 15.71 -0.05
CA ASP A 357 7.60 16.92 -0.50
C ASP A 357 8.61 17.45 0.53
N ARG A 358 8.29 17.37 1.83
CA ARG A 358 9.20 17.74 2.94
C ARG A 358 10.35 16.75 3.11
N PHE A 359 10.09 15.46 2.95
CA PHE A 359 11.13 14.43 3.04
C PHE A 359 12.04 14.43 1.80
N ALA A 360 11.46 14.75 0.65
CA ALA A 360 12.16 14.88 -0.61
C ALA A 360 13.20 16.01 -0.56
N SER A 361 12.99 17.09 0.22
CA SER A 361 14.04 18.12 0.36
C SER A 361 15.27 17.59 1.09
N ILE A 362 15.10 16.75 2.11
CA ILE A 362 16.21 16.11 2.84
C ILE A 362 16.98 15.18 1.90
N LEU A 363 16.26 14.32 1.17
CA LEU A 363 16.87 13.41 0.20
C LEU A 363 17.62 14.19 -0.89
N ARG A 364 17.04 15.26 -1.44
CA ARG A 364 17.68 16.08 -2.48
C ARG A 364 18.93 16.81 -1.98
N GLU A 365 18.97 17.19 -0.70
CA GLU A 365 20.16 17.80 -0.12
C GLU A 365 21.31 16.78 0.00
N ALA A 366 21.01 15.55 0.45
CA ALA A 366 21.99 14.49 0.58
C ALA A 366 22.41 13.89 -0.79
N TYR A 367 21.49 13.82 -1.74
CA TYR A 367 21.64 13.21 -3.06
C TYR A 367 21.11 14.16 -4.14
N PRO A 368 21.86 15.22 -4.51
CA PRO A 368 21.37 16.28 -5.40
C PRO A 368 21.15 15.83 -6.84
N ASN A 369 21.80 14.74 -7.28
CA ASN A 369 21.63 14.21 -8.62
C ASN A 369 20.30 13.43 -8.74
N ALA A 370 19.44 13.82 -9.69
CA ALA A 370 18.14 13.18 -9.87
C ALA A 370 18.24 11.71 -10.31
N LEU A 371 19.25 11.34 -11.10
CA LEU A 371 19.50 9.95 -11.48
C LEU A 371 19.90 9.11 -10.27
N ASP A 372 20.75 9.64 -9.39
CA ASP A 372 21.11 8.96 -8.12
C ASP A 372 19.88 8.73 -7.24
N GLN A 373 18.95 9.69 -7.18
CA GLN A 373 17.68 9.54 -6.47
C GLN A 373 16.82 8.42 -7.07
N GLN A 374 16.70 8.32 -8.40
CA GLN A 374 15.96 7.23 -9.05
C GLN A 374 16.59 5.86 -8.79
N LEU A 375 17.93 5.78 -8.83
CA LEU A 375 18.65 4.56 -8.47
C LEU A 375 18.40 4.18 -7.01
N ALA A 376 18.46 5.15 -6.10
CA ALA A 376 18.13 4.95 -4.69
C ALA A 376 16.70 4.41 -4.51
N PHE A 377 15.69 5.04 -5.13
CA PHE A 377 14.30 4.57 -5.06
C PHE A 377 14.13 3.15 -5.60
N GLY A 378 14.79 2.79 -6.70
CA GLY A 378 14.76 1.43 -7.24
C GLY A 378 15.39 0.40 -6.30
N LEU A 379 16.53 0.73 -5.69
CA LEU A 379 17.25 -0.17 -4.78
C LEU A 379 16.51 -0.35 -3.45
N ILE A 380 16.00 0.73 -2.86
CA ILE A 380 15.27 0.63 -1.58
C ILE A 380 13.89 0.01 -1.75
N GLN A 381 13.29 0.03 -2.96
CA GLN A 381 12.04 -0.69 -3.20
C GLN A 381 12.19 -2.18 -2.84
N MET A 382 13.33 -2.79 -3.15
CA MET A 382 13.60 -4.19 -2.80
C MET A 382 13.60 -4.45 -1.28
N LEU A 383 13.81 -3.40 -0.48
CA LEU A 383 13.70 -3.46 0.98
C LEU A 383 12.27 -3.17 1.42
N TRP A 384 11.62 -2.17 0.82
CA TRP A 384 10.21 -1.84 1.03
C TRP A 384 9.29 -3.02 0.78
N ASP A 385 9.55 -3.84 -0.24
CA ASP A 385 8.70 -5.00 -0.57
C ASP A 385 8.53 -5.96 0.61
N ARG A 386 9.45 -5.97 1.58
CA ARG A 386 9.33 -6.77 2.81
C ARG A 386 8.31 -6.22 3.81
N GLY A 387 8.04 -4.93 3.76
CA GLY A 387 7.21 -4.20 4.72
C GLY A 387 5.91 -3.67 4.15
N GLU A 388 5.69 -3.63 2.84
CA GLU A 388 4.50 -3.02 2.22
C GLU A 388 3.80 -3.92 1.20
N THR A 389 2.60 -3.54 0.77
CA THR A 389 1.70 -4.39 -0.05
C THR A 389 2.35 -4.97 -1.31
N SER A 390 3.32 -4.29 -1.95
CA SER A 390 3.97 -4.76 -3.18
C SER A 390 4.55 -6.17 -3.09
N GLY A 391 5.14 -6.54 -1.95
CA GLY A 391 5.73 -7.86 -1.74
C GLY A 391 4.74 -8.94 -1.28
N TYR A 392 3.48 -8.57 -1.04
CA TYR A 392 2.44 -9.47 -0.53
C TYR A 392 1.23 -9.58 -1.46
N VAL A 393 1.07 -8.64 -2.39
CA VAL A 393 -0.13 -8.51 -3.23
C VAL A 393 -0.47 -9.78 -4.01
N GLN A 394 0.52 -10.57 -4.41
CA GLN A 394 0.29 -11.82 -5.13
C GLN A 394 -0.44 -12.89 -4.31
N HIS A 395 -0.44 -12.72 -2.98
CA HIS A 395 -1.00 -13.60 -1.97
C HIS A 395 -2.14 -12.94 -1.16
N LEU A 396 -2.58 -11.73 -1.53
CA LEU A 396 -3.59 -10.96 -0.80
C LEU A 396 -5.02 -11.54 -0.90
N THR A 397 -5.32 -12.37 -1.91
CA THR A 397 -6.68 -12.91 -2.10
C THR A 397 -6.73 -14.44 -2.11
N ASP A 398 -6.66 -15.05 -3.28
CA ASP A 398 -6.97 -16.45 -3.54
C ASP A 398 -5.74 -17.36 -3.52
N ARG A 399 -4.54 -16.81 -3.75
CA ARG A 399 -3.26 -17.51 -3.59
C ARG A 399 -2.70 -17.28 -2.18
N ALA A 400 -3.45 -17.58 -1.13
CA ALA A 400 -3.02 -17.31 0.24
C ALA A 400 -1.71 -18.05 0.62
N TYR A 401 -0.95 -17.46 1.53
CA TYR A 401 0.20 -18.13 2.15
C TYR A 401 -0.23 -19.34 3.01
N GLU A 402 0.71 -20.20 3.36
CA GLU A 402 0.43 -21.30 4.29
C GLU A 402 -0.14 -20.77 5.62
N ARG A 403 -1.04 -21.57 6.23
CA ARG A 403 -1.72 -21.24 7.50
C ARG A 403 -2.46 -19.90 7.50
N THR A 404 -2.90 -19.46 6.31
CA THR A 404 -3.60 -18.19 6.12
C THR A 404 -4.89 -18.45 5.34
N PRO A 405 -6.04 -17.93 5.78
CA PRO A 405 -7.27 -17.98 5.00
C PRO A 405 -7.15 -17.14 3.72
N ALA A 406 -8.03 -17.38 2.75
CA ALA A 406 -8.21 -16.46 1.63
C ALA A 406 -8.94 -15.19 2.09
N HIS A 407 -8.55 -14.04 1.54
CA HIS A 407 -9.17 -12.76 1.89
C HIS A 407 -9.93 -12.13 0.72
N ALA A 408 -10.81 -11.21 1.05
CA ALA A 408 -11.43 -10.27 0.13
C ALA A 408 -11.14 -8.83 0.57
N VAL A 409 -10.84 -7.96 -0.39
CA VAL A 409 -10.51 -6.56 -0.13
C VAL A 409 -11.31 -5.59 -0.98
N ILE A 410 -11.75 -4.47 -0.40
CA ILE A 410 -12.26 -3.32 -1.16
C ILE A 410 -11.16 -2.26 -1.19
N LEU A 411 -10.79 -1.81 -2.38
CA LEU A 411 -9.92 -0.64 -2.57
C LEU A 411 -10.82 0.56 -2.86
N ASP A 412 -10.99 1.44 -1.89
CA ASP A 412 -11.70 2.71 -2.07
C ASP A 412 -10.68 3.79 -2.44
N VAL A 413 -10.73 4.35 -3.65
CA VAL A 413 -9.71 5.27 -4.16
C VAL A 413 -10.31 6.63 -4.48
N ALA A 414 -9.71 7.71 -3.99
CA ALA A 414 -10.05 9.06 -4.42
C ALA A 414 -9.48 9.31 -5.83
N PHE A 415 -10.33 9.68 -6.79
CA PHE A 415 -9.85 10.15 -8.08
C PHE A 415 -9.12 11.49 -7.89
N GLY A 416 -7.94 11.64 -8.48
CA GLY A 416 -7.18 12.89 -8.35
C GLY A 416 -6.45 13.07 -7.02
N ASP A 417 -6.33 12.04 -6.19
CA ASP A 417 -5.63 12.08 -4.89
C ASP A 417 -4.20 12.67 -5.00
N HIS A 418 -3.88 13.65 -4.14
CA HIS A 418 -2.56 14.31 -4.10
C HIS A 418 -1.54 13.57 -3.23
N GLN A 419 -2.00 12.73 -2.30
CA GLN A 419 -1.18 12.05 -1.30
C GLN A 419 -0.81 10.63 -1.74
N VAL A 420 -1.78 9.86 -2.25
CA VAL A 420 -1.57 8.48 -2.69
C VAL A 420 -1.96 8.32 -4.15
N ALA A 421 -0.94 8.20 -5.00
CA ALA A 421 -1.12 8.15 -6.46
C ALA A 421 -2.03 6.99 -6.90
N PRO A 422 -3.24 7.25 -7.46
CA PRO A 422 -4.22 6.19 -7.76
C PRO A 422 -3.73 5.07 -8.70
N ILE A 423 -2.69 5.33 -9.49
CA ILE A 423 -2.06 4.34 -10.38
C ILE A 423 -1.49 3.13 -9.61
N THR A 424 -1.12 3.30 -8.34
CA THR A 424 -0.58 2.23 -7.51
C THR A 424 -1.68 1.29 -7.00
N ALA A 425 -2.85 1.81 -6.59
CA ALA A 425 -4.04 1.01 -6.32
C ALA A 425 -4.54 0.26 -7.56
N GLN A 426 -4.47 0.89 -8.73
CA GLN A 426 -4.78 0.20 -9.99
C GLN A 426 -3.80 -0.94 -10.29
N ASN A 427 -2.53 -0.81 -9.89
CA ASN A 427 -1.56 -1.89 -10.02
C ASN A 427 -1.95 -3.09 -9.14
N ILE A 428 -2.40 -2.85 -7.89
CA ILE A 428 -2.97 -3.90 -7.02
C ILE A 428 -4.13 -4.59 -7.74
N ALA A 429 -5.10 -3.81 -8.21
CA ALA A 429 -6.30 -4.34 -8.86
C ALA A 429 -5.98 -5.13 -10.14
N ARG A 430 -5.04 -4.69 -10.97
CA ARG A 430 -4.63 -5.42 -12.18
C ARG A 430 -3.89 -6.71 -11.83
N THR A 431 -3.03 -6.68 -10.82
CA THR A 431 -2.28 -7.86 -10.33
C THR A 431 -3.24 -8.94 -9.83
N LEU A 432 -4.25 -8.53 -9.06
CA LEU A 432 -5.28 -9.41 -8.49
C LEU A 432 -6.44 -9.69 -9.44
N LYS A 433 -6.44 -9.11 -10.65
CA LYS A 433 -7.54 -9.18 -11.64
C LYS A 433 -8.90 -8.77 -11.03
N MET A 434 -8.88 -7.80 -10.12
CA MET A 434 -10.05 -7.30 -9.43
C MET A 434 -10.98 -6.57 -10.39
N PRO A 435 -12.31 -6.80 -10.31
CA PRO A 435 -13.26 -5.98 -11.03
C PRO A 435 -13.37 -4.58 -10.42
N ILE A 436 -13.68 -3.60 -11.27
CA ILE A 436 -13.92 -2.21 -10.89
C ILE A 436 -15.42 -1.92 -10.86
N TYR A 437 -15.87 -1.08 -9.93
CA TYR A 437 -17.21 -0.51 -9.95
C TYR A 437 -17.41 0.35 -11.22
N LYS A 438 -18.57 0.21 -11.86
CA LYS A 438 -18.94 0.99 -13.05
C LYS A 438 -20.36 1.56 -12.92
N PRO A 439 -20.62 2.79 -13.39
CA PRO A 439 -19.66 3.74 -14.00
C PRO A 439 -18.55 4.18 -13.02
N THR A 440 -17.32 4.37 -13.50
CA THR A 440 -16.14 4.59 -12.63
C THR A 440 -15.98 6.03 -12.20
N LEU A 441 -16.31 6.99 -13.06
CA LEU A 441 -16.24 8.43 -12.79
C LEU A 441 -17.53 9.09 -13.27
N SER A 442 -17.85 10.26 -12.70
CA SER A 442 -18.99 11.07 -13.16
C SER A 442 -18.78 11.55 -14.60
N ALA A 443 -19.87 11.87 -15.29
CA ALA A 443 -19.81 12.43 -16.64
C ALA A 443 -19.20 13.84 -16.71
N THR A 444 -19.03 14.52 -15.56
CA THR A 444 -18.39 15.84 -15.47
C THR A 444 -16.89 15.74 -15.27
N SER A 445 -16.43 14.72 -14.52
CA SER A 445 -14.99 14.41 -14.38
C SER A 445 -14.44 13.61 -15.57
N ALA A 446 -15.33 13.05 -16.39
CA ALA A 446 -15.00 12.48 -17.69
C ALA A 446 -15.61 13.35 -18.80
N PRO A 447 -14.93 14.30 -19.52
CA PRO A 447 -13.61 14.12 -20.16
C PRO A 447 -12.75 15.39 -20.52
N LEU A 448 -11.46 15.19 -20.85
CA LEU A 448 -10.70 15.79 -21.99
C LEU A 448 -9.30 15.14 -22.02
N GLY A 449 -9.14 14.03 -22.76
CA GLY A 449 -7.82 13.40 -22.94
C GLY A 449 -7.38 12.39 -21.87
N VAL A 450 -8.23 12.05 -20.88
CA VAL A 450 -8.03 10.83 -20.08
C VAL A 450 -8.22 9.65 -21.02
N GLN A 451 -7.10 9.13 -21.49
CA GLN A 451 -7.07 8.15 -22.55
C GLN A 451 -7.83 6.88 -22.17
N PRO A 452 -8.32 6.10 -23.15
CA PRO A 452 -9.01 4.82 -22.91
C PRO A 452 -8.18 3.79 -22.11
N PHE A 453 -6.91 4.09 -21.81
CA PHE A 453 -6.00 3.23 -21.07
C PHE A 453 -5.92 3.45 -19.55
N TRP A 454 -6.48 4.50 -18.97
CA TRP A 454 -6.29 4.75 -17.52
C TRP A 454 -6.90 3.62 -16.67
N PHE A 455 -8.07 3.13 -17.07
CA PHE A 455 -8.69 1.92 -16.47
C PHE A 455 -8.45 0.65 -17.32
N TRP A 456 -7.31 0.60 -18.02
CA TRP A 456 -6.94 -0.55 -18.85
C TRP A 456 -6.94 -1.84 -18.04
N ASN A 457 -7.53 -2.89 -18.64
CA ASN A 457 -7.62 -4.24 -18.10
C ASN A 457 -8.28 -4.36 -16.72
N LEU A 458 -9.25 -3.48 -16.43
CA LEU A 458 -10.10 -3.54 -15.23
C LEU A 458 -11.56 -3.83 -15.64
N PRO A 459 -12.01 -5.09 -15.56
CA PRO A 459 -13.37 -5.47 -15.95
C PRO A 459 -14.40 -4.91 -14.96
N GLY A 460 -15.61 -4.58 -15.42
CA GLY A 460 -16.66 -4.08 -14.52
C GLY A 460 -17.27 -5.19 -13.67
N ILE A 461 -17.70 -4.86 -12.44
CA ILE A 461 -18.57 -5.74 -11.64
C ILE A 461 -19.87 -5.96 -12.42
N ARG A 462 -20.20 -7.23 -12.70
CA ARG A 462 -21.35 -7.57 -13.57
C ARG A 462 -22.69 -7.58 -12.83
N LYS A 463 -22.68 -7.83 -11.52
CA LYS A 463 -23.89 -7.96 -10.70
C LYS A 463 -23.56 -7.68 -9.23
N PHE A 464 -24.47 -6.98 -8.56
CA PHE A 464 -24.46 -6.81 -7.11
C PHE A 464 -25.56 -7.65 -6.43
N PRO A 465 -25.36 -8.07 -5.16
CA PRO A 465 -24.11 -8.00 -4.43
C PRO A 465 -23.04 -8.92 -5.05
N TYR A 466 -21.77 -8.51 -4.99
CA TYR A 466 -20.63 -9.21 -5.56
C TYR A 466 -19.79 -9.86 -4.44
N GLU A 467 -19.42 -11.12 -4.63
CA GLU A 467 -18.55 -11.87 -3.72
C GLU A 467 -17.10 -11.73 -4.18
N GLY A 468 -16.23 -11.27 -3.29
CA GLY A 468 -14.80 -11.09 -3.55
C GLY A 468 -14.35 -9.63 -3.48
N SER A 469 -13.14 -9.39 -3.99
CA SER A 469 -12.47 -8.10 -3.93
C SER A 469 -12.94 -7.13 -5.02
N ALA A 470 -13.03 -5.84 -4.73
CA ALA A 470 -13.43 -4.82 -5.70
C ALA A 470 -12.59 -3.54 -5.60
N LEU A 471 -12.41 -2.88 -6.74
CA LEU A 471 -11.88 -1.53 -6.83
C LEU A 471 -13.04 -0.54 -7.02
N VAL A 472 -13.10 0.50 -6.20
CA VAL A 472 -14.12 1.55 -6.24
C VAL A 472 -13.41 2.90 -6.31
N PHE A 473 -13.68 3.67 -7.36
CA PHE A 473 -13.23 5.06 -7.46
C PHE A 473 -14.31 5.98 -6.95
N TRP A 474 -13.90 6.97 -6.15
CA TRP A 474 -14.73 8.03 -5.60
C TRP A 474 -14.32 9.35 -6.24
N ASP A 475 -15.30 10.03 -6.82
CA ASP A 475 -15.10 11.24 -7.61
C ASP A 475 -15.58 12.46 -6.82
N SER A 476 -14.66 13.34 -6.42
CA SER A 476 -14.98 14.60 -5.76
C SER A 476 -15.06 15.78 -6.74
N GLY A 477 -14.89 15.57 -8.06
CA GLY A 477 -14.82 16.64 -9.06
C GLY A 477 -13.42 17.23 -9.26
N THR A 478 -12.39 16.50 -8.85
CA THR A 478 -10.98 16.91 -8.90
C THR A 478 -10.36 16.75 -10.28
N MET A 479 -9.18 17.36 -10.48
CA MET A 479 -8.39 17.11 -11.69
C MET A 479 -7.91 15.65 -11.79
N ALA A 480 -7.81 15.17 -13.03
CA ALA A 480 -7.13 13.92 -13.31
C ALA A 480 -5.66 14.00 -12.86
N PRO A 481 -5.09 12.91 -12.30
CA PRO A 481 -3.67 12.89 -11.95
C PRO A 481 -2.77 13.21 -13.15
N PRO A 482 -1.65 13.93 -12.93
CA PRO A 482 -0.76 14.31 -14.01
C PRO A 482 -0.05 13.09 -14.62
N SER A 483 0.46 13.27 -15.83
CA SER A 483 1.42 12.32 -16.41
C SER A 483 2.80 12.49 -15.78
N GLY A 484 3.58 11.41 -15.70
CA GLY A 484 4.92 11.41 -15.11
C GLY A 484 4.94 11.23 -13.60
N ASN A 485 6.12 11.42 -13.01
CA ASN A 485 6.42 11.22 -11.58
C ASN A 485 6.46 12.54 -10.79
N ILE A 486 5.37 13.30 -10.89
CA ILE A 486 5.17 14.58 -10.19
C ILE A 486 3.86 14.56 -9.39
N THR A 487 3.78 15.43 -8.39
CA THR A 487 2.54 15.65 -7.64
C THR A 487 1.54 16.44 -8.49
N PRO A 488 0.23 16.35 -8.21
CA PRO A 488 -0.78 17.14 -8.91
C PRO A 488 -0.50 18.65 -8.89
N ILE A 489 -0.05 19.19 -7.75
CA ILE A 489 0.25 20.62 -7.57
C ILE A 489 1.45 21.12 -8.41
N MET A 490 2.30 20.21 -8.90
CA MET A 490 3.41 20.54 -9.79
C MET A 490 3.01 20.55 -11.27
N SER A 491 1.82 20.07 -11.61
CA SER A 491 1.40 19.97 -13.00
C SER A 491 1.10 21.33 -13.61
N GLU A 492 1.42 21.51 -14.89
CA GLU A 492 1.11 22.75 -15.63
C GLU A 492 -0.36 23.12 -15.55
N ARG A 493 -1.24 22.11 -15.56
CA ARG A 493 -2.69 22.30 -15.46
C ARG A 493 -3.10 22.86 -14.10
N TRP A 494 -2.62 22.25 -13.01
CA TRP A 494 -2.93 22.73 -11.66
C TRP A 494 -2.38 24.15 -11.47
N ILE A 495 -1.14 24.42 -11.90
CA ILE A 495 -0.55 25.76 -11.84
C ILE A 495 -1.41 26.78 -12.59
N ALA A 496 -1.89 26.44 -13.79
CA ALA A 496 -2.70 27.34 -14.61
C ALA A 496 -4.08 27.63 -14.01
N GLU A 497 -4.75 26.64 -13.41
CA GLU A 497 -6.15 26.76 -12.96
C GLU A 497 -6.31 27.06 -11.45
N CYS A 498 -5.27 26.81 -10.64
CA CYS A 498 -5.34 26.81 -9.17
C CYS A 498 -4.28 27.69 -8.48
N SER A 499 -3.37 28.33 -9.22
CA SER A 499 -2.28 29.14 -8.65
C SER A 499 -2.21 30.54 -9.26
N GLY A 500 -1.34 31.40 -8.71
CA GLY A 500 -1.13 32.76 -9.22
C GLY A 500 -2.41 33.60 -9.19
N GLU A 501 -2.82 34.14 -10.34
CA GLU A 501 -4.08 34.90 -10.48
C GLU A 501 -5.32 34.06 -10.16
N ASN A 502 -5.23 32.74 -10.26
CA ASN A 502 -6.31 31.78 -9.97
C ASN A 502 -6.19 31.14 -8.58
N ALA A 503 -5.32 31.65 -7.69
CA ALA A 503 -5.14 31.09 -6.34
C ALA A 503 -6.43 31.07 -5.50
N GLY A 504 -7.41 31.93 -5.83
CA GLY A 504 -8.75 31.88 -5.21
C GLY A 504 -9.54 30.60 -5.50
N ASN A 505 -9.10 29.77 -6.44
CA ASN A 505 -9.69 28.48 -6.77
C ASN A 505 -9.06 27.31 -5.99
N ALA A 506 -8.03 27.54 -5.17
CA ALA A 506 -7.30 26.48 -4.48
C ALA A 506 -8.23 25.60 -3.62
N ASP A 507 -9.27 26.20 -3.02
CA ASP A 507 -10.27 25.52 -2.21
C ASP A 507 -11.46 24.98 -3.03
N SER A 508 -11.45 25.15 -4.35
CA SER A 508 -12.48 24.53 -5.20
C SER A 508 -12.25 23.03 -5.29
N ALA A 509 -13.33 22.26 -5.42
CA ALA A 509 -13.27 20.82 -5.62
C ALA A 509 -12.33 20.38 -6.75
N LEU A 510 -12.14 21.22 -7.77
CA LEU A 510 -11.22 20.97 -8.87
C LEU A 510 -9.75 20.91 -8.42
N CYS A 511 -9.36 21.78 -7.49
CA CYS A 511 -7.98 22.03 -7.08
C CYS A 511 -7.62 21.42 -5.72
N ALA A 512 -8.63 21.10 -4.91
CA ALA A 512 -8.49 20.53 -3.58
C ALA A 512 -8.01 19.06 -3.64
N ASP A 513 -7.35 18.64 -2.57
CA ASP A 513 -6.92 17.25 -2.40
C ASP A 513 -8.08 16.38 -1.88
N PRO A 514 -8.54 15.38 -2.64
CA PRO A 514 -9.71 14.57 -2.27
C PRO A 514 -9.38 13.40 -1.33
N HIS A 515 -8.13 13.28 -0.86
CA HIS A 515 -7.65 12.15 -0.07
C HIS A 515 -8.56 11.75 1.12
N GLU A 516 -9.14 12.75 1.79
CA GLU A 516 -10.01 12.56 2.95
C GLU A 516 -11.45 12.19 2.61
N ASP A 517 -11.88 12.41 1.37
CA ASP A 517 -13.29 12.45 1.05
C ASP A 517 -13.97 11.07 1.10
N PRO A 518 -13.42 9.98 0.51
CA PRO A 518 -14.13 8.70 0.42
C PRO A 518 -14.53 8.16 1.78
N ARG A 519 -13.62 8.15 2.75
CA ARG A 519 -13.84 7.56 4.08
C ARG A 519 -14.91 8.26 4.91
N ARG A 520 -15.26 9.50 4.54
CA ARG A 520 -16.30 10.28 5.22
C ARG A 520 -17.70 10.08 4.61
N GLN A 521 -17.82 9.37 3.49
CA GLN A 521 -19.11 9.21 2.83
C GLN A 521 -19.99 8.18 3.56
N PRO A 522 -21.29 8.48 3.80
CA PRO A 522 -22.23 7.51 4.38
C PRO A 522 -22.35 6.21 3.56
N ALA A 523 -22.15 6.30 2.24
CA ALA A 523 -22.15 5.16 1.35
C ALA A 523 -20.95 4.23 1.59
N VAL A 524 -19.76 4.76 1.91
CA VAL A 524 -18.60 3.94 2.33
C VAL A 524 -18.88 3.28 3.68
N MET A 525 -19.44 4.01 4.66
CA MET A 525 -19.81 3.42 5.95
C MET A 525 -20.81 2.26 5.79
N LYS A 526 -21.80 2.42 4.91
CA LYS A 526 -22.76 1.35 4.56
C LYS A 526 -22.08 0.17 3.86
N GLN A 527 -21.12 0.42 2.97
CA GLN A 527 -20.35 -0.62 2.32
C GLN A 527 -19.51 -1.42 3.32
N LYS A 528 -18.86 -0.74 4.28
CA LYS A 528 -18.14 -1.36 5.41
C LYS A 528 -19.06 -2.25 6.24
N LEU A 529 -20.25 -1.78 6.62
CA LEU A 529 -21.23 -2.59 7.37
C LEU A 529 -21.64 -3.88 6.63
N ALA A 530 -21.82 -3.81 5.32
CA ALA A 530 -22.18 -4.97 4.49
C ALA A 530 -21.01 -5.93 4.23
N PHE A 531 -19.78 -5.43 4.31
CA PHE A 531 -18.56 -6.18 4.01
C PHE A 531 -17.91 -6.79 5.25
N PHE A 532 -18.01 -6.13 6.41
CA PHE A 532 -17.55 -6.61 7.71
C PHE A 532 -18.56 -7.57 8.33
N GLN A 533 -18.80 -8.66 7.61
CA GLN A 533 -19.67 -9.76 7.98
C GLN A 533 -19.02 -11.08 7.56
N PRO A 534 -19.39 -12.21 8.18
CA PRO A 534 -19.05 -13.52 7.63
C PRO A 534 -19.56 -13.62 6.19
N LYS A 535 -18.64 -13.79 5.23
CA LYS A 535 -18.96 -13.77 3.77
C LYS A 535 -19.60 -12.45 3.30
N GLY A 536 -19.15 -11.33 3.87
CA GLY A 536 -19.54 -9.99 3.44
C GLY A 536 -19.35 -9.78 1.93
N LYS A 537 -20.14 -8.87 1.37
CA LYS A 537 -20.22 -8.68 -0.08
C LYS A 537 -20.11 -7.22 -0.46
N VAL A 538 -19.57 -6.97 -1.65
CA VAL A 538 -19.60 -5.65 -2.26
C VAL A 538 -21.03 -5.37 -2.70
N THR A 539 -21.58 -4.22 -2.30
CA THR A 539 -22.96 -3.82 -2.59
C THR A 539 -23.01 -2.60 -3.49
N ASN A 540 -24.15 -2.37 -4.13
CA ASN A 540 -24.34 -1.20 -4.99
C ASN A 540 -24.66 0.05 -4.16
N VAL A 541 -23.67 0.61 -3.46
CA VAL A 541 -23.88 1.79 -2.59
C VAL A 541 -24.03 3.11 -3.36
N CYS A 542 -23.66 3.13 -4.65
CA CYS A 542 -23.74 4.32 -5.51
C CYS A 542 -24.91 4.27 -6.51
N ALA A 543 -25.86 3.35 -6.30
CA ALA A 543 -27.15 3.28 -7.00
C ALA A 543 -27.04 3.31 -8.55
N GLU A 544 -26.13 2.51 -9.12
CA GLU A 544 -25.88 2.42 -10.58
C GLU A 544 -25.32 3.72 -11.21
N GLN A 545 -25.00 4.73 -10.40
CA GLN A 545 -24.25 5.92 -10.80
C GLN A 545 -22.79 5.77 -10.39
N ALA A 546 -21.92 6.66 -10.91
CA ALA A 546 -20.56 6.79 -10.39
C ALA A 546 -20.59 7.11 -8.89
N CYS A 547 -19.63 6.59 -8.14
CA CYS A 547 -19.48 6.94 -6.74
C CYS A 547 -18.90 8.35 -6.63
N VAL A 548 -19.67 9.25 -6.03
CA VAL A 548 -19.32 10.66 -5.84
C VAL A 548 -19.10 10.90 -4.37
N SER A 549 -18.08 11.67 -4.04
CA SER A 549 -17.82 12.14 -2.69
C SER A 549 -18.19 13.60 -2.55
N THR A 550 -18.84 13.95 -1.44
CA THR A 550 -18.89 15.35 -1.00
C THR A 550 -17.53 15.73 -0.40
N PRO A 551 -16.92 16.86 -0.82
CA PRO A 551 -15.68 17.35 -0.24
C PRO A 551 -15.71 17.42 1.29
N SER A 552 -14.62 17.03 1.92
CA SER A 552 -14.55 16.87 3.38
C SER A 552 -14.80 18.16 4.18
N ASP A 553 -14.55 19.33 3.61
CA ASP A 553 -14.81 20.66 4.17
C ASP A 553 -16.28 21.10 4.06
N GLU A 554 -17.03 20.51 3.11
CA GLU A 554 -18.48 20.69 2.98
C GLU A 554 -19.29 19.77 3.92
N LEU A 555 -18.66 18.71 4.41
CA LEU A 555 -19.24 17.88 5.45
C LEU A 555 -19.19 18.65 6.76
N GLY A 556 -20.37 18.89 7.37
CA GLY A 556 -20.52 19.71 8.58
C GLY A 556 -19.97 19.05 9.85
N TYR A 557 -18.80 18.40 9.78
CA TYR A 557 -18.23 17.60 10.84
C TYR A 557 -16.75 17.22 10.71
#